data_AF-A0A7K7Z388-F1
#
_entry.id   AF-A0A7K7Z388-F1
#
_cell.length_a   1.000
_cell.length_b   1.000
_cell.length_c   1.000
_cell.angle_alpha   90.00
_cell.angle_beta   90.00
_cell.angle_gamma   90.00
#
_symmetry.space_group_name_H-M   'P 1'
#
loop_
_entity.id
_entity.type
_entity.pdbx_description
1 polymer ?
#
loop_
_entity_poly.entity_id
_entity_poly.type
_entity_poly.pdbx_seq_one_letter_code
_entity_poly.pdbx_strand_id
1 'polypeptide(L)'
;RAGGVVADELANAAARGDLQRLRELLDGAADPNAVNSYGRTPIQTISSWKGRVRMIANGSPDPRTGCLPAHDAARAGFLETLAALHRAGARLDLRDGRGRLPLDVAAGGPHGAVGRYLR
;
A
#
# COMPACT_ATOMS: atom_id res chain seq x y z
N ARG A 1 -13.24 -7.60 22.98
CA ARG A 1 -12.63 -6.31 22.56
C ARG A 1 -11.24 -6.55 21.92
N ALA A 2 -11.16 -7.38 20.87
CA ALA A 2 -9.87 -7.76 20.26
C ALA A 2 -9.33 -6.71 19.25
N GLY A 3 -10.20 -5.83 18.72
CA GLY A 3 -9.82 -4.86 17.69
C GLY A 3 -8.86 -3.75 18.14
N GLY A 4 -8.87 -3.36 19.42
CA GLY A 4 -8.00 -2.29 19.93
C GLY A 4 -6.53 -2.72 20.03
N VAL A 5 -6.28 -3.97 20.43
CA VAL A 5 -4.91 -4.50 20.61
C VAL A 5 -4.19 -4.59 19.27
N VAL A 6 -4.87 -5.10 18.23
CA VAL A 6 -4.31 -5.21 16.88
C VAL A 6 -4.05 -3.82 16.29
N ALA A 7 -4.94 -2.85 16.51
CA ALA A 7 -4.76 -1.48 16.04
C ALA A 7 -3.58 -0.78 16.74
N ASP A 8 -3.40 -1.01 18.04
CA ASP A 8 -2.25 -0.49 18.81
C ASP A 8 -0.93 -1.10 18.34
N GLU A 9 -0.89 -2.42 18.09
CA GLU A 9 0.28 -3.10 17.53
C GLU A 9 0.62 -2.58 16.13
N LEU A 10 -0.40 -2.39 15.29
CA LEU A 10 -0.26 -1.87 13.93
C LEU A 10 0.27 -0.42 13.95
N ALA A 11 -0.27 0.41 14.83
CA ALA A 11 0.16 1.80 15.00
C ALA A 11 1.57 1.93 15.63
N ASN A 12 1.96 1.01 16.52
CA ASN A 12 3.30 0.95 17.08
C ASN A 12 4.33 0.48 16.03
N ALA A 13 4.00 -0.55 15.25
CA ALA A 13 4.83 -0.99 14.12
C ALA A 13 4.99 0.15 13.10
N ALA A 14 3.92 0.87 12.81
CA ALA A 14 3.92 2.07 11.97
C ALA A 14 4.81 3.20 12.50
N ALA A 15 4.69 3.53 13.79
CA ALA A 15 5.49 4.58 14.42
C ALA A 15 6.99 4.25 14.39
N ARG A 16 7.35 2.99 14.62
CA ARG A 16 8.73 2.49 14.60
C ARG A 16 9.29 2.32 13.19
N GLY A 17 8.44 2.36 12.16
CA GLY A 17 8.82 1.95 10.81
C GLY A 17 9.21 0.47 10.74
N ASP A 18 8.62 -0.36 11.60
CA ASP A 18 8.80 -1.81 11.61
C ASP A 18 7.89 -2.44 10.58
N LEU A 19 8.44 -2.54 9.38
CA LEU A 19 7.67 -2.83 8.19
C LEU A 19 7.46 -4.34 7.96
N GLN A 20 8.23 -5.18 8.65
CA GLN A 20 7.98 -6.62 8.67
C GLN A 20 6.77 -6.91 9.56
N ARG A 21 6.74 -6.32 10.76
CA ARG A 21 5.63 -6.49 11.69
C ARG A 21 4.31 -5.92 11.15
N LEU A 22 4.38 -4.76 10.50
CA LEU A 22 3.24 -4.16 9.81
C LEU A 22 2.63 -5.09 8.77
N ARG A 23 3.48 -5.78 8.01
CA ARG A 23 3.04 -6.70 6.96
C ARG A 23 2.38 -7.95 7.53
N GLU A 24 2.96 -8.53 8.58
CA GLU A 24 2.37 -9.67 9.28
C GLU A 24 0.98 -9.34 9.84
N LEU A 25 0.81 -8.14 10.40
CA LEU A 25 -0.47 -7.70 10.95
C LEU A 25 -1.51 -7.46 9.84
N LEU A 26 -1.13 -6.82 8.73
CA LEU A 26 -2.02 -6.58 7.60
C LEU A 26 -2.41 -7.87 6.86
N ASP A 27 -1.47 -8.81 6.69
CA ASP A 27 -1.75 -10.14 6.14
C ASP A 27 -2.68 -10.95 7.07
N GLY A 28 -2.66 -10.66 8.37
CA GLY A 28 -3.56 -11.21 9.39
C GLY A 28 -4.97 -10.58 9.43
N ALA A 29 -5.38 -9.85 8.38
CA ALA A 29 -6.64 -9.12 8.29
C ALA A 29 -6.79 -7.95 9.29
N ALA A 30 -5.69 -7.40 9.80
CA ALA A 30 -5.74 -6.14 10.53
C ALA A 30 -6.24 -5.03 9.60
N ASP A 31 -7.20 -4.24 10.07
CA ASP A 31 -7.69 -3.08 9.32
C ASP A 31 -6.60 -1.97 9.34
N PRO A 32 -6.04 -1.59 8.17
CA PRO A 32 -5.03 -0.51 8.08
C PRO A 32 -5.55 0.86 8.53
N ASN A 33 -6.87 1.02 8.61
CA ASN A 33 -7.53 2.25 9.04
C ASN A 33 -8.01 2.18 10.50
N ALA A 34 -7.76 1.07 11.21
CA ALA A 34 -8.14 0.96 12.60
C ALA A 34 -7.43 2.02 13.44
N VAL A 35 -8.20 2.76 14.23
CA VAL A 35 -7.63 3.75 15.15
C VAL A 35 -7.09 3.05 16.39
N ASN A 36 -5.88 3.43 16.80
CA ASN A 36 -5.25 2.97 18.02
C ASN A 36 -5.92 3.60 19.27
N SER A 37 -5.44 3.24 20.46
CA SER A 37 -5.93 3.77 21.75
C SER A 37 -5.80 5.30 21.89
N TYR A 38 -5.00 5.94 21.04
CA TYR A 38 -4.86 7.40 20.96
C TYR A 38 -5.78 8.05 19.92
N GLY A 39 -6.69 7.28 19.31
CA GLY A 39 -7.59 7.75 18.26
C GLY A 39 -6.88 8.06 16.93
N ARG A 40 -5.68 7.51 16.71
CA ARG A 40 -4.86 7.75 15.51
C ARG A 40 -4.80 6.51 14.64
N THR A 41 -4.90 6.70 13.33
CA THR A 41 -4.67 5.61 12.37
C THR A 41 -3.17 5.33 12.27
N PRO A 42 -2.76 4.10 11.89
CA PRO A 42 -1.37 3.73 11.71
C PRO A 42 -0.63 4.73 10.82
N ILE A 43 -1.25 5.20 9.74
CA ILE A 43 -0.63 6.19 8.84
C ILE A 43 -0.33 7.54 9.52
N GLN A 44 -1.12 7.94 10.52
CA GLN A 44 -0.90 9.16 11.30
C GLN A 44 0.22 9.00 12.33
N THR A 45 0.53 7.77 12.76
CA THR A 45 1.61 7.51 13.73
C THR A 45 2.96 7.30 13.06
N ILE A 46 3.02 7.03 11.76
CA ILE A 46 4.29 6.84 11.05
C ILE A 46 5.15 8.10 11.09
N SER A 47 6.29 8.03 11.77
CA SER A 47 7.28 9.11 11.78
C SER A 47 8.13 9.18 10.50
N SER A 48 8.25 8.07 9.75
CA SER A 48 9.11 8.00 8.56
C SER A 48 8.33 8.14 7.26
N TRP A 49 8.69 9.12 6.42
CA TRP A 49 8.13 9.27 5.07
C TRP A 49 8.21 7.97 4.24
N LYS A 50 9.32 7.23 4.35
CA LYS A 50 9.49 5.92 3.71
C LYS A 50 8.50 4.88 4.21
N GLY A 51 8.22 4.85 5.51
CA GLY A 51 7.21 3.95 6.09
C GLY A 51 5.80 4.33 5.65
N ARG A 52 5.54 5.63 5.49
CA ARG A 52 4.25 6.20 5.08
C ARG A 52 3.96 5.86 3.63
N VAL A 53 4.93 6.07 2.74
CA VAL A 53 4.84 5.64 1.34
C VAL A 53 4.74 4.12 1.25
N ARG A 54 5.45 3.33 2.07
CA ARG A 54 5.41 1.86 2.04
C ARG A 54 4.10 1.24 2.52
N MET A 55 3.46 1.87 3.50
CA MET A 55 2.15 1.45 4.00
C MET A 55 1.03 1.86 3.05
N ILE A 56 1.16 3.00 2.35
CA ILE A 56 0.29 3.34 1.22
C ILE A 56 0.54 2.35 0.08
N ALA A 57 1.80 2.08 -0.25
CA ALA A 57 2.26 1.22 -1.34
C ALA A 57 1.83 -0.25 -1.21
N ASN A 58 1.78 -0.76 0.03
CA ASN A 58 1.18 -2.06 0.37
C ASN A 58 -0.25 -1.90 0.95
N GLY A 59 -0.82 -0.70 0.85
CA GLY A 59 -2.10 -0.36 1.46
C GLY A 59 -3.20 -1.23 0.91
N SER A 60 -4.12 -1.61 1.80
CA SER A 60 -5.23 -2.48 1.45
C SER A 60 -5.94 -1.97 0.19
N PRO A 61 -6.27 -2.89 -0.73
CA PRO A 61 -6.91 -2.54 -1.98
C PRO A 61 -8.16 -1.70 -1.72
N ASP A 62 -8.41 -0.72 -2.58
CA ASP A 62 -9.60 0.13 -2.49
C ASP A 62 -10.85 -0.77 -2.35
N PRO A 63 -11.66 -0.61 -1.30
CA PRO A 63 -12.72 -1.57 -0.99
C PRO A 63 -13.85 -1.60 -2.01
N ARG A 64 -13.92 -0.60 -2.92
CA ARG A 64 -14.96 -0.51 -3.96
C ARG A 64 -14.50 -1.14 -5.29
N THR A 65 -13.20 -1.13 -5.55
CA THR A 65 -12.62 -1.51 -6.85
C THR A 65 -11.59 -2.62 -6.75
N GLY A 66 -11.11 -2.90 -5.55
CA GLY A 66 -9.99 -3.77 -5.25
C GLY A 66 -8.66 -3.27 -5.80
N CYS A 67 -8.54 -2.01 -6.23
CA CYS A 67 -7.32 -1.48 -6.85
C CYS A 67 -6.28 -1.14 -5.78
N LEU A 68 -5.03 -1.50 -6.05
CA LEU A 68 -3.88 -1.06 -5.25
C LEU A 68 -3.39 0.29 -5.78
N PRO A 69 -2.71 1.10 -4.96
CA PRO A 69 -2.14 2.37 -5.42
C PRO A 69 -1.17 2.23 -6.59
N ALA A 70 -0.55 1.05 -6.78
CA ALA A 70 0.23 0.75 -7.98
C ALA A 70 -0.63 0.73 -9.26
N HIS A 71 -1.87 0.22 -9.21
CA HIS A 71 -2.80 0.23 -10.33
C HIS A 71 -3.23 1.64 -10.72
N ASP A 72 -3.48 2.51 -9.75
CA ASP A 72 -3.88 3.88 -10.01
C ASP A 72 -2.72 4.70 -10.57
N ALA A 73 -1.52 4.56 -10.01
CA ALA A 73 -0.31 5.17 -10.55
C ALA A 73 -0.01 4.68 -11.98
N ALA A 74 -0.19 3.39 -12.23
CA ALA A 74 -0.01 2.83 -13.56
C ALA A 74 -1.04 3.37 -14.57
N ARG A 75 -2.32 3.41 -14.17
CA ARG A 75 -3.43 3.91 -15.00
C ARG A 75 -3.37 5.40 -15.29
N ALA A 76 -2.86 6.19 -14.35
CA ALA A 76 -2.64 7.62 -14.53
C ALA A 76 -1.36 7.94 -15.34
N GLY A 77 -0.48 6.97 -15.55
CA GLY A 77 0.80 7.20 -16.24
C GLY A 77 1.87 7.84 -15.35
N PHE A 78 1.68 7.85 -14.03
CA PHE A 78 2.58 8.50 -13.07
C PHE A 78 3.78 7.62 -12.75
N LEU A 79 4.75 7.61 -13.67
CA LEU A 79 5.96 6.81 -13.56
C LEU A 79 6.74 7.12 -12.27
N GLU A 80 6.90 8.40 -11.91
CA GLU A 80 7.65 8.77 -10.71
C GLU A 80 6.94 8.29 -9.42
N THR A 81 5.62 8.39 -9.37
CA THR A 81 4.81 7.86 -8.27
C THR A 81 4.94 6.34 -8.20
N LEU A 82 4.81 5.65 -9.33
CA LEU A 82 4.97 4.21 -9.41
C LEU A 82 6.38 3.76 -8.96
N ALA A 83 7.42 4.46 -9.37
CA ALA A 83 8.79 4.21 -8.94
C ALA A 83 9.01 4.51 -7.46
N ALA A 84 8.36 5.54 -6.92
CA ALA A 84 8.39 5.84 -5.49
C ALA A 84 7.68 4.73 -4.68
N LEU A 85 6.53 4.25 -5.14
CA LEU A 85 5.81 3.11 -4.54
C LEU A 85 6.68 1.86 -4.59
N HIS A 86 7.31 1.55 -5.73
CA HIS A 86 8.20 0.40 -5.88
C HIS A 86 9.43 0.48 -4.96
N ARG A 87 10.11 1.63 -4.90
CA ARG A 87 11.22 1.88 -3.95
C ARG A 87 10.77 1.81 -2.50
N ALA A 88 9.51 2.15 -2.24
CA ALA A 88 8.87 1.95 -0.96
C ALA A 88 8.34 0.53 -0.78
N GLY A 89 8.67 -0.43 -1.64
CA GLY A 89 8.30 -1.84 -1.48
C GLY A 89 6.84 -2.18 -1.79
N ALA A 90 6.14 -1.36 -2.59
CA ALA A 90 4.92 -1.82 -3.27
C ALA A 90 5.25 -3.06 -4.08
N ARG A 91 4.35 -4.04 -3.99
CA ARG A 91 4.30 -5.13 -4.94
C ARG A 91 3.58 -4.69 -6.21
N LEU A 92 4.31 -4.68 -7.32
CA LEU A 92 3.79 -4.34 -8.66
C LEU A 92 3.23 -5.56 -9.40
N ASP A 93 3.32 -6.74 -8.78
CA ASP A 93 2.87 -8.04 -9.28
C ASP A 93 1.52 -8.50 -8.69
N LEU A 94 0.89 -7.66 -7.87
CA LEU A 94 -0.41 -7.96 -7.29
C LEU A 94 -1.56 -7.63 -8.23
N ARG A 95 -2.58 -8.50 -8.22
CA ARG A 95 -3.80 -8.29 -9.00
C ARG A 95 -4.79 -7.41 -8.24
N ASP A 96 -5.48 -6.52 -8.95
CA ASP A 96 -6.61 -5.77 -8.40
C ASP A 96 -7.82 -6.69 -8.19
N GLY A 97 -8.91 -6.15 -7.63
CA GLY A 97 -10.18 -6.88 -7.46
C GLY A 97 -10.83 -7.36 -8.76
N ARG A 98 -10.30 -6.98 -9.93
CA ARG A 98 -10.72 -7.49 -11.24
C ARG A 98 -9.72 -8.49 -11.83
N GLY A 99 -8.72 -8.91 -11.06
CA GLY A 99 -7.70 -9.86 -11.49
C GLY A 99 -6.62 -9.26 -12.39
N ARG A 100 -6.50 -7.94 -12.50
CA ARG A 100 -5.56 -7.26 -13.41
C ARG A 100 -4.30 -6.83 -12.68
N LEU A 101 -3.15 -6.91 -13.34
CA LEU A 101 -1.88 -6.35 -12.86
C LEU A 101 -1.83 -4.83 -13.10
N PRO A 102 -0.95 -4.10 -12.38
CA PRO A 102 -0.65 -2.70 -12.71
C PRO A 102 -0.23 -2.54 -14.17
N LEU A 103 0.51 -3.50 -14.74
CA LEU A 103 0.91 -3.51 -16.15
C LEU A 103 -0.31 -3.54 -17.10
N ASP A 104 -1.34 -4.32 -16.75
CA ASP A 104 -2.54 -4.49 -17.59
C ASP A 104 -3.38 -3.19 -17.67
N VAL A 105 -3.23 -2.31 -16.68
CA VAL A 105 -3.94 -1.02 -16.61
C VAL A 105 -3.03 0.17 -16.93
N ALA A 106 -1.78 -0.06 -17.33
CA ALA A 106 -0.78 0.99 -17.55
C ALA A 106 -1.18 1.96 -18.67
N ALA A 107 -1.06 3.27 -18.41
CA ALA A 107 -1.26 4.30 -19.42
C ALA A 107 -0.25 4.16 -20.57
N GLY A 108 -0.74 4.17 -21.81
CA GLY A 108 0.08 3.91 -22.99
C GLY A 108 0.41 2.42 -23.21
N GLY A 109 -0.20 1.53 -22.42
CA GLY A 109 -0.05 0.09 -22.55
C GLY A 109 1.35 -0.42 -22.17
N PRO A 110 1.67 -1.68 -22.52
CA PRO A 110 2.93 -2.33 -22.13
C PRO A 110 4.18 -1.66 -22.75
N HIS A 111 4.03 -0.87 -23.80
CA HIS A 111 5.13 -0.17 -24.47
C HIS A 111 5.32 1.28 -23.99
N GLY A 112 4.39 1.83 -23.21
CA GLY A 112 4.50 3.15 -22.60
C GLY A 112 5.59 3.21 -21.52
N ALA A 113 5.93 4.42 -21.07
CA ALA A 113 6.98 4.63 -20.05
C ALA A 113 6.71 3.84 -18.76
N VAL A 114 5.45 3.81 -18.31
CA VAL A 114 4.98 3.02 -17.17
C VAL A 114 4.99 1.51 -17.48
N GLY A 115 4.49 1.10 -18.65
CA GLY A 115 4.49 -0.31 -19.04
C GLY A 115 5.88 -0.92 -19.13
N ARG A 116 6.86 -0.15 -19.65
CA ARG A 116 8.27 -0.56 -19.69
C ARG A 116 8.91 -0.67 -18.32
N TYR A 117 8.44 0.10 -17.34
CA TYR A 117 8.91 0.00 -15.95
C TYR A 117 8.32 -1.20 -15.22
N LEU A 118 7.11 -1.62 -15.61
CA LEU A 118 6.37 -2.73 -15.01
C LEU A 118 6.65 -4.10 -15.65
N ARG A 119 7.43 -4.13 -16.73
CA ARG A 119 7.94 -5.34 -17.39
C ARG A 119 9.17 -5.88 -16.67
#